data_AF-A0A1V4YVJ2-F1
#
_entry.id   AF-A0A1V4YVJ2-F1
#
_cell.length_a   1.000
_cell.length_b   1.000
_cell.length_c   1.000
_cell.angle_alpha   90.00
_cell.angle_beta   90.00
_cell.angle_gamma   90.00
#
_symmetry.space_group_name_H-M   'P 1'
#
loop_
_entity.id
_entity.type
_entity.pdbx_description
1 polymer ?
#
loop_
_entity_poly.entity_id
_entity_poly.type
_entity_poly.pdbx_seq_one_letter_code
_entity_poly.pdbx_strand_id
1 'polypeptide(L)'
;MDLNQDELQQIQEKLILIYKFIKQEKMFQKFFFEGNEFERPFKYKNKLINELLGMENPEEFLKECICEIEELKIGEKLEKEMSITDILEKQDLNSLYYKYDMNDFYDVDKLDINDILKLF
;
A
#
# COMPACT_ATOMS: atom_id res chain seq x y z
N MET A 1 1.02 0.76 20.98
CA MET A 1 2.49 0.82 20.81
C MET A 1 2.86 2.28 20.64
N ASP A 2 3.85 2.78 21.37
CA ASP A 2 4.37 4.13 21.15
C ASP A 2 5.37 4.08 19.99
N LEU A 3 4.84 4.06 18.76
CA LEU A 3 5.67 4.20 17.56
C LEU A 3 6.18 5.64 17.48
N ASN A 4 7.46 5.81 17.15
CA ASN A 4 8.01 7.14 16.91
C ASN A 4 7.64 7.65 15.50
N GLN A 5 7.88 8.94 15.26
CA GLN A 5 7.55 9.59 13.99
C GLN A 5 8.25 8.94 12.78
N ASP A 6 9.48 8.47 12.94
CA ASP A 6 10.23 7.81 11.86
C ASP A 6 9.63 6.43 11.53
N GLU A 7 9.19 5.67 12.54
CA GLU A 7 8.52 4.38 12.37
C GLU A 7 7.16 4.56 11.68
N LEU A 8 6.36 5.53 12.12
CA LEU A 8 5.09 5.87 11.47
C LEU A 8 5.29 6.29 10.01
N GLN A 9 6.31 7.11 9.74
CA GLN A 9 6.67 7.54 8.39
C GLN A 9 7.05 6.34 7.50
N GLN A 10 7.89 5.42 8.00
CA GLN A 10 8.26 4.23 7.24
C GLN A 10 7.05 3.34 6.94
N ILE A 11 6.17 3.14 7.91
CA ILE A 11 4.95 2.35 7.74
C ILE A 11 4.06 2.99 6.67
N GLN A 12 3.86 4.31 6.72
CA GLN A 12 3.06 5.02 5.74
C GLN A 12 3.62 4.87 4.32
N GLU A 13 4.92 5.05 4.15
CA GLU A 13 5.58 4.90 2.84
C GLU A 13 5.42 3.49 2.28
N LYS A 14 5.62 2.46 3.12
CA LYS A 14 5.42 1.05 2.74
C LYS A 14 3.97 0.79 2.34
N LEU A 15 2.99 1.32 3.09
CA LEU A 15 1.57 1.23 2.74
C LEU A 15 1.26 1.90 1.40
N ILE A 16 1.88 3.05 1.12
CA ILE A 16 1.70 3.76 -0.15
C ILE A 16 2.25 2.96 -1.33
N LEU A 17 3.44 2.35 -1.18
CA LEU A 17 4.01 1.44 -2.17
C LEU A 17 3.07 0.26 -2.46
N ILE A 18 2.54 -0.38 -1.41
CA ILE A 18 1.59 -1.47 -1.53
C ILE A 18 0.27 -1.00 -2.18
N TYR A 19 -0.26 0.16 -1.78
CA TYR A 19 -1.49 0.72 -2.37
C TYR A 19 -1.35 0.95 -3.87
N LYS A 20 -0.25 1.60 -4.31
CA LYS A 20 0.02 1.80 -5.73
C LYS A 20 0.19 0.46 -6.44
N PHE A 21 0.84 -0.49 -5.78
CA PHE A 21 1.02 -1.84 -6.28
C PHE A 21 -0.30 -2.56 -6.58
N ILE A 22 -1.13 -2.67 -5.56
CA ILE A 22 -2.43 -3.33 -5.61
C ILE A 22 -3.35 -2.66 -6.63
N LYS A 23 -3.38 -1.32 -6.66
CA LYS A 23 -4.20 -0.57 -7.61
C LYS A 23 -3.83 -0.89 -9.06
N GLN A 24 -2.54 -0.94 -9.39
CA GLN A 24 -2.11 -1.28 -10.74
C GLN A 24 -2.42 -2.74 -11.09
N GLU A 25 -2.23 -3.66 -10.15
CA GLU A 25 -2.52 -5.07 -10.35
C GLU A 25 -4.03 -5.34 -10.52
N LYS A 26 -4.89 -4.68 -9.75
CA LYS A 26 -6.35 -4.74 -9.95
C LYS A 26 -6.77 -4.13 -11.29
N MET A 27 -6.15 -3.01 -11.69
CA MET A 27 -6.39 -2.41 -13.00
C MET A 27 -5.96 -3.34 -14.14
N PHE A 28 -4.79 -3.96 -14.03
CA PHE A 28 -4.31 -4.97 -14.97
C PHE A 28 -5.28 -6.16 -15.02
N GLN A 29 -5.69 -6.68 -13.86
CA GLN A 29 -6.62 -7.79 -13.80
C GLN A 29 -7.94 -7.47 -14.46
N LYS A 30 -8.51 -6.30 -14.15
CA LYS A 30 -9.74 -5.82 -14.78
C LYS A 30 -9.58 -5.74 -16.29
N PHE A 31 -8.50 -5.14 -16.79
CA PHE A 31 -8.33 -4.93 -18.23
C PHE A 31 -8.11 -6.24 -19.03
N PHE A 32 -7.38 -7.20 -18.47
CA PHE A 32 -6.99 -8.42 -19.19
C PHE A 32 -7.85 -9.65 -18.88
N PHE A 33 -8.57 -9.66 -17.76
CA PHE A 33 -9.37 -10.80 -17.33
C PHE A 33 -10.86 -10.47 -17.10
N GLU A 34 -11.33 -9.23 -17.32
CA GLU A 34 -12.78 -8.97 -17.34
C GLU A 34 -13.48 -9.87 -18.36
N GLY A 35 -14.53 -10.57 -17.92
CA GLY A 35 -15.34 -11.47 -18.75
C GLY A 35 -14.82 -12.90 -18.88
N ASN A 36 -13.70 -13.22 -18.25
CA ASN A 36 -13.11 -14.55 -18.21
C ASN A 36 -13.09 -15.07 -16.76
N GLU A 37 -13.51 -16.31 -16.50
CA GLU A 37 -13.38 -16.99 -15.19
C GLU A 37 -11.90 -17.29 -14.82
N PHE A 38 -10.95 -16.57 -15.41
CA PHE A 38 -9.53 -16.80 -15.18
C PHE A 38 -9.11 -16.10 -13.91
N GLU A 39 -8.97 -16.89 -12.84
CA GLU A 39 -8.16 -16.50 -11.69
C GLU A 39 -6.72 -16.21 -12.15
N ARG A 40 -6.09 -15.28 -11.45
CA ARG A 40 -4.72 -14.87 -11.72
C ARG A 40 -3.78 -16.09 -11.74
N PRO A 41 -2.93 -16.27 -12.77
CA PRO A 41 -2.16 -17.50 -12.94
C PRO A 41 -0.91 -17.60 -12.04
N PHE A 42 -0.65 -16.61 -11.20
CA PHE A 42 0.52 -16.56 -10.33
C PHE A 42 0.20 -15.98 -8.96
N LYS A 43 0.99 -16.37 -7.96
CA LYS A 43 0.97 -15.83 -6.60
C LYS A 43 2.27 -15.08 -6.32
N TYR A 44 2.17 -14.05 -5.51
CA TYR A 44 3.31 -13.32 -5.00
C TYR A 44 3.95 -14.04 -3.83
N LYS A 45 5.21 -13.75 -3.52
CA LYS A 45 5.90 -14.31 -2.34
C LYS A 45 5.32 -13.71 -1.06
N ASN A 46 4.97 -12.44 -1.10
CA ASN A 46 4.41 -11.70 0.01
C ASN A 46 2.94 -12.10 0.24
N LYS A 47 2.67 -12.66 1.43
CA LYS A 47 1.34 -13.14 1.79
C LYS A 47 0.32 -12.01 1.86
N LEU A 48 0.67 -10.86 2.43
CA LEU A 48 -0.21 -9.70 2.56
C LEU A 48 -0.65 -9.20 1.18
N ILE A 49 0.27 -9.16 0.20
CA ILE A 49 -0.10 -8.77 -1.17
C ILE A 49 -1.13 -9.73 -1.77
N ASN A 50 -0.96 -11.04 -1.59
CA ASN A 50 -1.95 -12.01 -2.06
C ASN A 50 -3.30 -11.85 -1.35
N GLU A 51 -3.29 -11.61 -0.04
CA GLU A 51 -4.50 -11.37 0.75
C GLU A 51 -5.23 -10.11 0.28
N LEU A 52 -4.52 -9.00 0.12
CA LEU A 52 -5.06 -7.74 -0.39
C LEU A 52 -5.66 -7.92 -1.80
N LEU A 53 -5.00 -8.65 -2.70
CA LEU A 53 -5.57 -8.88 -4.03
C LEU A 53 -6.84 -9.74 -4.02
N GLY A 54 -6.98 -10.62 -3.03
CA GLY A 54 -8.19 -11.41 -2.81
C GLY A 54 -9.33 -10.64 -2.17
N MET A 55 -9.07 -9.46 -1.58
CA MET A 55 -10.14 -8.61 -1.03
C MET A 55 -10.99 -8.00 -2.15
N GLU A 56 -12.24 -7.71 -1.81
CA GLU A 56 -13.19 -7.01 -2.68
C GLU A 56 -12.71 -5.57 -2.94
N ASN A 57 -12.45 -4.80 -1.87
CA ASN A 57 -12.06 -3.39 -1.93
C ASN A 57 -10.73 -3.09 -1.20
N PRO A 58 -9.59 -3.69 -1.61
CA PRO A 58 -8.31 -3.46 -0.94
C PRO A 58 -7.81 -2.03 -1.07
N GLU A 59 -8.20 -1.32 -2.14
CA GLU A 59 -7.83 0.09 -2.31
C GLU A 59 -8.44 0.97 -1.21
N GLU A 60 -9.67 0.71 -0.80
CA GLU A 60 -10.34 1.48 0.25
C GLU A 60 -9.72 1.15 1.62
N PHE A 61 -9.53 -0.13 1.92
CA PHE A 61 -8.83 -0.58 3.12
C PHE A 61 -7.45 0.07 3.26
N LEU A 62 -6.62 0.03 2.22
CA LEU A 62 -5.28 0.62 2.27
C LEU A 62 -5.31 2.15 2.43
N LYS A 63 -6.28 2.84 1.82
CA LYS A 63 -6.46 4.28 2.03
C LYS A 63 -6.79 4.60 3.48
N GLU A 64 -7.68 3.83 4.10
CA GLU A 64 -8.01 3.99 5.52
C GLU A 64 -6.76 3.81 6.39
N CYS A 65 -5.98 2.76 6.16
CA CYS A 65 -4.73 2.54 6.89
C CYS A 65 -3.73 3.70 6.71
N ILE A 66 -3.57 4.22 5.49
CA ILE A 66 -2.66 5.35 5.23
C ILE A 66 -3.12 6.61 5.98
N CYS A 67 -4.43 6.87 5.99
CA CYS A 67 -5.01 7.99 6.73
C CYS A 67 -4.82 7.82 8.24
N GLU A 68 -5.10 6.64 8.79
CA GLU A 68 -4.90 6.36 10.22
C GLU A 68 -3.46 6.62 10.66
N ILE A 69 -2.47 6.20 9.86
CA ILE A 69 -1.07 6.47 10.15
C ILE A 69 -0.75 7.97 10.09
N GLU A 70 -1.35 8.73 9.16
CA GLU A 70 -1.18 10.18 9.14
C GLU A 70 -1.81 10.85 10.37
N GLU A 71 -3.00 10.43 10.78
CA GLU A 71 -3.67 10.92 12.00
C GLU A 71 -2.81 10.67 13.24
N LEU A 72 -2.15 9.51 13.32
CA LEU A 72 -1.19 9.20 14.39
C LEU A 72 0.05 10.11 14.34
N LYS A 73 0.51 10.51 13.15
CA LYS A 73 1.66 11.41 12.99
C LYS A 73 1.33 12.84 13.40
N ILE A 74 0.18 13.37 12.98
CA ILE A 74 -0.20 14.77 13.22
C ILE A 74 -0.94 14.98 14.56
N GLY A 75 -1.49 13.91 15.15
CA GLY A 75 -2.24 13.96 16.41
C GLY A 75 -3.67 14.50 16.26
N GLU A 76 -4.18 14.60 15.04
CA GLU A 76 -5.48 15.16 14.68
C GLU A 76 -6.18 14.29 13.64
N LYS A 77 -7.52 14.35 13.58
CA LYS A 77 -8.30 13.59 12.58
C LYS A 77 -8.29 14.28 11.23
N LEU A 78 -8.23 13.50 10.17
CA LEU A 78 -8.27 13.99 8.79
C LEU A 78 -9.71 14.17 8.29
N GLU A 79 -9.94 15.24 7.52
CA GLU A 79 -11.15 15.36 6.71
C GLU A 79 -10.98 14.52 5.41
N LYS A 80 -11.88 13.55 5.22
CA LYS A 80 -11.57 12.20 4.71
C LYS A 80 -11.28 11.98 3.21
N GLU A 81 -11.34 12.97 2.32
CA GLU A 81 -11.07 12.73 0.88
C GLU A 81 -9.98 13.60 0.25
N MET A 82 -9.91 14.88 0.60
CA MET A 82 -8.84 15.76 0.13
C MET A 82 -7.49 15.33 0.71
N SER A 83 -7.50 14.82 1.95
CA SER A 83 -6.33 14.39 2.71
C SER A 83 -5.55 13.24 2.07
N ILE A 84 -6.21 12.19 1.57
CA ILE A 84 -5.48 11.05 1.00
C ILE A 84 -4.78 11.40 -0.31
N THR A 85 -5.38 12.27 -1.13
CA THR A 85 -4.77 12.74 -2.38
C THR A 85 -3.51 13.53 -2.06
N ASP A 86 -3.59 14.44 -1.09
CA ASP A 86 -2.45 15.25 -0.64
C ASP A 86 -1.31 14.37 -0.08
N ILE A 87 -1.64 13.33 0.69
CA ILE A 87 -0.64 12.38 1.22
C ILE A 87 0.08 11.67 0.07
N LEU A 88 -0.67 11.18 -0.92
CA LEU A 88 -0.12 10.44 -2.04
C LEU A 88 0.71 11.30 -2.99
N GLU A 89 0.34 12.57 -3.20
CA GLU A 89 1.06 13.51 -4.07
C GLU A 89 2.39 13.99 -3.47
N LYS A 90 2.48 14.04 -2.13
CA LYS A 90 3.72 14.38 -1.43
C LYS A 90 4.80 13.30 -1.56
N GLN A 91 4.44 12.07 -1.93
CA GLN A 91 5.39 10.97 -2.03
C GLN A 91 5.93 10.81 -3.45
N ASP A 92 7.24 11.01 -3.60
CA ASP A 92 7.94 10.64 -4.83
C ASP A 92 8.28 9.15 -4.81
N LEU A 93 7.64 8.37 -5.69
CA LEU A 93 7.84 6.93 -5.79
C LEU A 93 9.28 6.55 -6.15
N ASN A 94 9.99 7.37 -6.93
CA ASN A 94 11.38 7.07 -7.28
C ASN A 94 12.28 7.14 -6.04
N SER A 95 12.06 8.16 -5.20
CA SER A 95 12.72 8.29 -3.91
C SER A 95 12.40 7.12 -2.98
N LEU A 96 11.14 6.64 -2.96
CA LEU A 96 10.76 5.47 -2.15
C LEU A 96 11.39 4.18 -2.66
N TYR A 97 11.42 3.95 -3.98
CA TYR A 97 12.10 2.78 -4.54
C TYR A 97 13.57 2.76 -4.17
N TYR A 98 14.26 3.91 -4.27
CA TYR A 98 15.65 4.02 -3.86
C TYR A 98 15.82 3.77 -2.34
N LYS A 99 14.94 4.32 -1.50
CA LYS A 99 14.98 4.16 -0.04
C LYS A 99 14.86 2.70 0.41
N TYR A 100 14.07 1.90 -0.31
CA TYR A 100 13.79 0.51 0.02
C TYR A 100 14.53 -0.51 -0.87
N ASP A 101 15.59 -0.08 -1.57
CA ASP A 101 16.43 -0.93 -2.43
C ASP A 101 15.63 -1.70 -3.50
N MET A 102 14.66 -1.00 -4.10
CA MET A 102 13.81 -1.53 -5.17
C MET A 102 14.31 -1.05 -6.53
N ASN A 103 14.42 -1.98 -7.47
CA ASN A 103 14.81 -1.67 -8.85
C ASN A 103 13.60 -1.29 -9.70
N ASP A 104 12.46 -1.93 -9.43
CA ASP A 104 11.22 -1.70 -10.14
C ASP A 104 9.99 -1.89 -9.23
N PHE A 105 8.83 -1.67 -9.83
CA PHE A 105 7.54 -1.78 -9.19
C PHE A 105 7.21 -3.19 -8.67
N TYR A 106 7.74 -4.26 -9.28
CA TYR A 106 7.49 -5.63 -8.85
C TYR A 106 8.30 -6.01 -7.60
N ASP A 107 9.36 -5.26 -7.29
CA ASP A 107 10.13 -5.44 -6.06
C ASP A 107 9.32 -5.10 -4.79
N VAL A 108 8.12 -4.54 -4.91
CA VAL A 108 7.16 -4.43 -3.78
C VAL A 108 6.86 -5.81 -3.16
N ASP A 109 6.91 -6.90 -3.94
CA ASP A 109 6.79 -8.27 -3.44
C ASP A 109 7.91 -8.69 -2.47
N LYS A 110 9.04 -7.98 -2.48
CA LYS A 110 10.20 -8.22 -1.60
C LYS A 110 10.20 -7.31 -0.37
N LEU A 111 9.27 -6.36 -0.29
CA LEU A 111 9.24 -5.37 0.78
C LEU A 111 9.01 -6.05 2.14
N ASP A 112 9.82 -5.68 3.13
CA ASP A 112 9.62 -6.13 4.52
C ASP A 112 8.42 -5.41 5.15
N ILE A 113 7.33 -6.16 5.24
CA ILE A 113 6.04 -5.73 5.78
C ILE A 113 5.80 -6.20 7.22
N ASN A 114 6.79 -6.79 7.89
CA ASN A 114 6.59 -7.31 9.24
C ASN A 114 6.12 -6.23 10.22
N ASP A 115 6.52 -4.97 10.01
CA ASP A 115 6.10 -3.85 10.85
C ASP A 115 4.65 -3.45 10.60
N ILE A 116 4.16 -3.62 9.36
CA ILE A 116 2.75 -3.41 9.02
C ILE A 116 1.90 -4.49 9.69
N LEU A 117 2.34 -5.75 9.65
CA LEU A 117 1.60 -6.86 10.27
C LEU A 117 1.51 -6.77 11.80
N LYS A 118 2.36 -5.98 12.47
CA LYS A 118 2.26 -5.75 13.92
C LYS A 118 1.16 -4.75 14.29
N LEU A 119 0.64 -4.00 13.31
CA LEU A 119 -0.41 -3.00 13.51
C LEU A 119 -1.83 -3.55 13.32
N PHE A 120 -1.96 -4.74 12.73
CA PHE A 120 -3.22 -5.43 12.45
C PHE A 120 -3.30 -6.76 13.22
#